data_AF-A0A7W4QEK4-F1
#
_entry.id   AF-A0A7W4QEK4-F1
#
_cell.length_a   1.000
_cell.length_b   1.000
_cell.length_c   1.000
_cell.angle_alpha   90.00
_cell.angle_beta   90.00
_cell.angle_gamma   90.00
#
_symmetry.space_group_name_H-M   'P 1'
#
loop_
_entity.id
_entity.type
_entity.pdbx_description
1 polymer ?
#
loop_
_entity_poly.entity_id
_entity_poly.type
_entity_poly.pdbx_seq_one_letter_code
_entity_poly.pdbx_strand_id
1 'polypeptide(L)'
;MYKQTLAILGVVAVVSGCATKPENPVDYVTYRDQPLVKQVEDGMTKQQVMTIAGPPSSEITRPGTQGSCNNYVLSLEGHQQVYYVNFDSSGRVDSKGFNTCEQHEINEKAL
;
A
#
# COMPACT_ATOMS: atom_id res chain seq x y z
N MET A 1 -38.01 -35.42 -34.76
CA MET A 1 -38.11 -33.94 -34.68
C MET A 1 -37.55 -33.51 -33.32
N TYR A 2 -36.54 -32.63 -33.35
CA TYR A 2 -35.92 -31.76 -32.32
C TYR A 2 -35.93 -32.16 -30.82
N LYS A 3 -34.73 -32.43 -30.27
CA LYS A 3 -33.98 -31.69 -29.21
C LYS A 3 -34.78 -31.41 -27.93
N GLN A 4 -34.26 -31.67 -26.72
CA GLN A 4 -33.21 -30.87 -26.11
C GLN A 4 -32.56 -31.60 -24.94
N THR A 5 -31.25 -31.81 -25.03
CA THR A 5 -30.38 -32.17 -23.91
C THR A 5 -30.14 -30.91 -23.09
N LEU A 6 -30.73 -30.82 -21.90
CA LEU A 6 -30.44 -29.74 -20.94
C LEU A 6 -29.20 -30.12 -20.12
N ALA A 7 -28.02 -29.76 -20.63
CA ALA A 7 -26.81 -29.71 -19.84
C ALA A 7 -26.84 -28.44 -18.98
N ILE A 8 -27.08 -28.60 -17.67
CA ILE A 8 -26.95 -27.52 -16.69
C ILE A 8 -25.46 -27.39 -16.38
N LEU A 9 -24.79 -26.43 -17.02
CA LEU A 9 -23.47 -25.97 -16.59
C LEU A 9 -23.65 -24.98 -15.45
N GLY A 10 -23.48 -25.45 -14.22
CA GLY A 10 -23.34 -24.58 -13.04
C GLY A 10 -21.97 -23.90 -13.08
N VAL A 11 -21.96 -22.60 -13.35
CA VAL A 11 -20.75 -21.78 -13.21
C VAL A 11 -20.53 -21.51 -11.73
N VAL A 12 -19.58 -22.21 -11.11
CA VAL A 12 -19.09 -21.89 -9.76
C VAL A 12 -18.18 -20.67 -9.90
N ALA A 13 -18.70 -19.50 -9.55
CA ALA A 13 -17.89 -18.30 -9.38
C ALA A 13 -17.13 -18.42 -8.06
N VAL A 14 -15.87 -18.87 -8.13
CA VAL A 14 -14.97 -18.83 -6.98
C VAL A 14 -14.53 -17.38 -6.81
N VAL A 15 -15.12 -16.67 -5.84
CA VAL A 15 -14.62 -15.36 -5.43
C VAL A 15 -13.35 -15.60 -4.63
N SER A 16 -12.21 -15.68 -5.32
CA SER A 16 -10.90 -15.60 -4.68
C SER A 16 -10.70 -14.14 -4.21
N GLY A 17 -11.24 -13.81 -3.04
CA GLY A 17 -10.91 -12.58 -2.33
C GLY A 17 -9.49 -12.69 -1.78
N CYS A 18 -8.51 -12.28 -2.59
CA CYS A 18 -7.10 -12.29 -2.25
C CYS A 18 -6.73 -11.12 -1.33
N ALA A 19 -5.78 -11.40 -0.42
CA ALA A 19 -5.00 -10.46 0.39
C ALA A 19 -5.79 -9.53 1.31
N THR A 20 -6.15 -10.03 2.50
CA THR A 20 -6.34 -9.17 3.67
C THR A 20 -4.97 -8.61 4.05
N LYS A 21 -4.58 -7.46 3.50
CA LYS A 21 -3.52 -6.68 4.12
C LYS A 21 -4.06 -6.26 5.49
N PRO A 22 -3.39 -6.58 6.62
CA PRO A 22 -3.80 -6.15 7.95
C PRO A 22 -3.46 -4.66 8.15
N GLU A 23 -3.88 -3.84 7.19
CA GLU A 23 -3.96 -2.40 7.34
C GLU A 23 -5.28 -2.12 8.06
N ASN A 24 -5.33 -1.08 8.90
CA ASN A 24 -6.59 -0.61 9.49
C ASN A 24 -7.68 -0.51 8.40
N PRO A 25 -8.98 -0.55 8.73
CA PRO A 25 -10.03 -0.16 7.78
C PRO A 25 -9.85 1.33 7.44
N VAL A 26 -8.89 1.63 6.57
CA VAL A 26 -8.58 2.96 6.13
C VAL A 26 -9.36 3.17 4.86
N ASP A 27 -10.10 4.27 4.85
CA ASP A 27 -10.83 4.67 3.67
C ASP A 27 -9.84 5.13 2.59
N TYR A 28 -9.38 4.16 1.79
CA TYR A 28 -8.55 4.42 0.62
C TYR A 28 -9.23 5.47 -0.29
N VAL A 29 -10.57 5.47 -0.36
CA VAL A 29 -11.33 6.41 -1.19
C VAL A 29 -11.15 7.84 -0.67
N THR A 30 -11.18 8.03 0.64
CA THR A 30 -10.95 9.35 1.27
C THR A 30 -9.57 9.92 0.91
N TYR A 31 -8.51 9.12 0.98
CA TYR A 31 -7.14 9.61 0.76
C TYR A 31 -6.59 9.39 -0.67
N ARG A 32 -7.36 8.82 -1.61
CA ARG A 32 -6.89 8.44 -2.95
C ARG A 32 -6.26 9.58 -3.75
N ASP A 33 -6.70 10.82 -3.50
CA ASP A 33 -6.25 12.00 -4.23
C ASP A 33 -5.08 12.72 -3.54
N GLN A 34 -4.64 12.24 -2.38
CA GLN A 34 -3.42 12.73 -1.73
C GLN A 34 -2.20 12.42 -2.60
N PRO A 35 -1.23 13.34 -2.75
CA PRO A 35 -0.08 13.17 -3.64
C PRO A 35 0.69 11.86 -3.41
N LEU A 36 0.95 11.49 -2.15
CA LEU A 36 1.63 10.24 -1.79
C LEU A 36 0.87 8.98 -2.24
N VAL A 37 -0.46 9.01 -2.14
CA VAL A 37 -1.30 7.86 -2.49
C VAL A 37 -1.40 7.74 -4.01
N LYS A 38 -1.59 8.87 -4.69
CA LYS A 38 -1.87 8.94 -6.12
C LYS A 38 -0.64 8.86 -7.02
N GLN A 39 0.46 9.50 -6.63
CA GLN A 39 1.56 9.80 -7.54
C GLN A 39 2.83 9.01 -7.25
N VAL A 40 3.04 8.52 -6.02
CA VAL A 40 4.20 7.68 -5.73
C VAL A 40 3.98 6.30 -6.32
N GLU A 41 4.96 5.79 -7.04
CA GLU A 41 4.91 4.46 -7.67
C GLU A 41 6.13 3.65 -7.27
N ASP A 42 6.02 2.33 -7.39
CA ASP A 42 7.14 1.40 -7.18
C ASP A 42 8.31 1.78 -8.10
N GLY A 43 9.52 1.72 -7.59
CA GLY A 43 10.75 2.06 -8.32
C GLY A 43 11.13 3.54 -8.30
N MET A 44 10.26 4.45 -7.82
CA MET A 44 10.60 5.87 -7.64
C MET A 44 11.75 6.03 -6.63
N THR A 45 12.63 6.99 -6.86
CA THR A 45 13.70 7.32 -5.92
C THR A 45 13.17 8.09 -4.72
N LYS A 46 13.86 8.02 -3.57
CA LYS A 46 13.54 8.86 -2.40
C LYS A 46 13.41 10.35 -2.75
N GLN A 47 14.28 10.86 -3.60
CA GLN A 47 14.23 12.27 -4.01
C GLN A 47 12.94 12.61 -4.78
N GLN A 48 12.47 11.72 -5.66
CA GLN A 48 11.19 11.90 -6.37
C GLN A 48 10.01 11.89 -5.39
N VAL A 49 10.03 10.99 -4.40
CA VAL A 49 9.01 10.95 -3.34
C VAL A 49 9.00 12.26 -2.55
N MET A 50 10.16 12.78 -2.16
CA MET A 50 10.25 14.06 -1.44
C MET A 50 9.81 15.25 -2.30
N THR A 51 9.99 15.21 -3.63
CA THR A 51 9.45 16.22 -4.53
C THR A 51 7.92 16.19 -4.57
N ILE A 52 7.29 15.01 -4.46
CA ILE A 52 5.83 14.85 -4.45
C ILE A 52 5.23 15.23 -3.08
N ALA A 53 5.86 14.79 -2.00
CA ALA A 53 5.27 14.78 -0.67
C ALA A 53 5.83 15.82 0.30
N GLY A 54 6.98 16.42 -0.02
CA GLY A 54 7.77 17.18 0.92
C GLY A 54 8.58 16.28 1.87
N PRO A 55 9.15 16.86 2.95
CA PRO A 55 9.93 16.12 3.92
C PRO A 55 9.07 15.12 4.70
N PRO A 56 9.60 13.92 5.03
CA PRO A 56 8.90 12.98 5.87
C PRO A 56 8.81 13.48 7.32
N SER A 57 7.84 12.96 8.08
CA SER A 57 7.74 13.23 9.53
C SER A 57 8.84 12.53 10.33
N SER A 58 9.25 11.34 9.89
CA SER A 58 10.44 10.65 10.36
C SER A 58 10.96 9.68 9.30
N GLU A 59 12.21 9.27 9.44
CA GLU A 59 12.83 8.25 8.62
C GLU A 59 13.48 7.20 9.53
N ILE A 60 13.33 5.93 9.18
CA ILE A 60 14.02 4.82 9.85
C ILE A 60 14.85 4.03 8.85
N THR A 61 16.02 3.56 9.27
CA THR A 61 16.79 2.55 8.54
C THR A 61 16.22 1.17 8.84
N ARG A 62 16.02 0.34 7.82
CA ARG A 62 15.48 -1.00 8.00
C ARG A 62 16.58 -2.00 8.39
N PRO A 63 16.50 -2.64 9.57
CA PRO A 63 17.48 -3.64 9.94
C PRO A 63 17.48 -4.81 8.95
N GLY A 64 18.66 -5.16 8.41
CA GLY A 64 18.85 -6.34 7.57
C GLY A 64 18.63 -6.18 6.07
N THR A 65 17.93 -5.13 5.59
CA THR A 65 17.66 -4.95 4.15
C THR A 65 18.49 -3.84 3.48
N GLN A 66 19.30 -3.08 4.24
CA GLN A 66 19.98 -1.85 3.78
C GLN A 66 19.03 -0.77 3.22
N GLY A 67 17.72 -0.97 3.29
CA GLY A 67 16.72 -0.02 2.85
C GLY A 67 16.37 1.00 3.93
N SER A 68 15.43 1.88 3.61
CA SER A 68 14.92 2.89 4.53
C SER A 68 13.40 2.99 4.43
N CYS A 69 12.74 3.56 5.42
CA CYS A 69 11.32 3.83 5.37
C CYS A 69 11.03 5.24 5.89
N ASN A 70 10.19 5.96 5.15
CA ASN A 70 9.74 7.30 5.49
C ASN A 70 8.31 7.23 6.04
N ASN A 71 8.10 7.86 7.20
CA ASN A 71 6.77 8.13 7.73
C ASN A 71 6.26 9.48 7.22
N TYR A 72 4.95 9.53 6.99
CA TYR A 72 4.19 10.73 6.62
C TYR A 72 2.89 10.78 7.41
N VAL A 73 2.32 11.99 7.50
CA VAL A 73 0.97 12.22 8.01
C VAL A 73 0.17 12.92 6.93
N LEU A 74 -0.76 12.20 6.31
CA LEU A 74 -1.72 12.75 5.37
C LEU A 74 -2.73 13.58 6.16
N SER A 75 -3.06 14.77 5.64
CA SER A 75 -4.07 15.65 6.23
C SER A 75 -5.13 15.94 5.18
N LEU A 76 -6.39 15.64 5.52
CA LEU A 76 -7.55 15.94 4.67
C LEU A 76 -8.71 16.38 5.56
N GLU A 77 -9.22 17.59 5.35
CA GLU A 77 -10.40 18.12 6.07
C GLU A 77 -10.30 18.01 7.61
N GLY A 78 -9.09 18.16 8.16
CA GLY A 78 -8.84 18.05 9.61
C GLY A 78 -8.65 16.62 10.11
N HIS A 79 -8.79 15.62 9.26
CA HIS A 79 -8.45 14.23 9.55
C HIS A 79 -6.97 13.97 9.25
N GLN A 80 -6.32 13.25 10.16
CA GLN A 80 -4.94 12.82 10.01
C GLN A 80 -4.87 11.31 9.81
N GLN A 81 -4.04 10.88 8.88
CA GLN A 81 -3.80 9.48 8.59
C GLN A 81 -2.30 9.24 8.39
N VAL A 82 -1.73 8.32 9.15
CA VAL A 82 -0.34 7.91 8.98
C VAL A 82 -0.17 7.13 7.68
N TYR A 83 0.96 7.34 7.03
CA TYR A 83 1.29 6.72 5.76
C TYR A 83 2.78 6.45 5.68
N TYR A 84 3.18 5.24 5.28
CA TYR A 84 4.58 4.91 5.07
C TYR A 84 4.91 4.84 3.59
N VAL A 85 6.16 5.17 3.27
CA VAL A 85 6.79 4.84 1.98
C VAL A 85 8.11 4.15 2.28
N ASN A 86 8.21 2.92 1.81
CA ASN A 86 9.35 2.06 2.02
C ASN A 86 10.27 2.09 0.80
N PHE A 87 11.57 1.98 1.05
CA PHE A 87 12.60 1.98 0.03
C PHE A 87 13.50 0.76 0.20
N ASP A 88 13.81 0.10 -0.91
CA ASP A 88 14.74 -1.01 -0.99
C ASP A 88 16.22 -0.56 -0.80
N SER A 89 17.14 -1.51 -0.87
CA SER A 89 18.59 -1.27 -0.75
C SER A 89 19.17 -0.37 -1.84
N SER A 90 18.46 -0.20 -2.97
CA SER A 90 18.84 0.72 -4.05
C SER A 90 18.26 2.13 -3.87
N GLY A 91 17.51 2.37 -2.77
CA GLY A 91 16.86 3.63 -2.48
C GLY A 91 15.61 3.88 -3.33
N ARG A 92 14.96 2.80 -3.80
CA ARG A 92 13.75 2.84 -4.64
C ARG A 92 12.53 2.33 -3.90
N VAL A 93 11.37 2.91 -4.19
CA VAL A 93 10.11 2.53 -3.56
C VAL A 93 9.81 1.05 -3.84
N ASP A 94 9.59 0.27 -2.77
CA ASP A 94 9.22 -1.15 -2.83
C ASP A 94 7.85 -1.44 -2.20
N SER A 95 7.41 -0.61 -1.25
CA SER A 95 6.05 -0.67 -0.70
C SER A 95 5.59 0.68 -0.12
N LYS A 96 4.27 0.85 0.00
CA LYS A 96 3.63 2.00 0.63
C LYS A 96 2.26 1.61 1.18
N GLY A 97 1.75 2.30 2.19
CA GLY A 97 0.45 1.95 2.78
C GLY A 97 0.07 2.75 4.02
N PHE A 98 -1.12 2.46 4.55
CA PHE A 98 -1.78 3.25 5.59
C PHE A 98 -1.47 2.76 7.01
N ASN A 99 -0.20 2.79 7.38
CA ASN A 99 0.31 2.57 8.73
C ASN A 99 1.66 3.31 8.88
N THR A 100 2.34 3.14 10.02
CA THR A 100 3.71 3.66 10.17
C THR A 100 4.74 2.64 9.69
N CYS A 101 5.96 3.09 9.42
CA CYS A 101 7.09 2.23 9.09
C CYS A 101 7.28 1.08 10.09
N GLU A 102 7.17 1.37 11.39
CA GLU A 102 7.29 0.39 12.47
C GLU A 102 6.16 -0.64 12.44
N GLN A 103 4.93 -0.19 12.20
CA GLN A 103 3.78 -1.08 12.11
C GLN A 103 3.87 -1.97 10.87
N HIS A 104 4.32 -1.43 9.73
CA HIS A 104 4.60 -2.23 8.54
C HIS A 104 5.65 -3.31 8.83
N GLU A 105 6.76 -2.96 9.50
CA GLU A 105 7.80 -3.93 9.86
C GLU A 105 7.28 -5.04 10.78
N ILE A 106 6.44 -4.70 11.76
CA ILE A 106 5.79 -5.70 12.63
C ILE A 106 4.89 -6.63 11.80
N ASN A 107 4.11 -6.07 10.88
CA ASN A 107 3.20 -6.84 10.04
C ASN A 107 3.96 -7.80 9.11
N GLU A 108 5.05 -7.37 8.49
CA GLU A 108 5.88 -8.21 7.63
C GLU A 108 6.52 -9.38 8.37
N LYS A 109 6.89 -9.20 9.65
CA LYS A 109 7.45 -10.28 10.49
C LYS A 109 6.40 -11.27 10.98
N ALA A 110 5.12 -10.91 10.91
CA ALA A 110 4.01 -11.75 11.35
C ALA A 110 3.43 -12.64 10.23
N LEU A 111 3.89 -12.44 8.99
CA LEU A 111 3.58 -13.24 7.81
C LEU A 111 4.56 -14.41 7.66
#